data_AF-A0A6M0AJK6-F1
#
_entry.id   AF-A0A6M0AJK6-F1
#
_cell.length_a   1.000
_cell.length_b   1.000
_cell.length_c   1.000
_cell.angle_alpha   90.00
_cell.angle_beta   90.00
_cell.angle_gamma   90.00
#
_symmetry.space_group_name_H-M   'P 1'
#
loop_
_entity.id
_entity.type
_entity.pdbx_description
1 polymer ?
#
loop_
_entity_poly.entity_id
_entity_poly.type
_entity_poly.pdbx_seq_one_letter_code
_entity_poly.pdbx_strand_id
1 'polypeptide(L)'
;PQRGIYPRHFGLVFTSLADWEALLYRTQQKQLPFYEQPKTRFPGKLTEHRTFFLQDPFYNLMEFKFYSHSSAIFGGRELAEIGDRV
;
A
#
# COMPACT_ATOMS: atom_id res chain seq x y z
N PRO A 1 17.06 4.96 -10.66
CA PRO A 1 15.68 4.94 -10.13
C PRO A 1 14.87 3.78 -10.74
N GLN A 2 14.02 3.11 -9.95
CA GLN A 2 13.10 2.08 -10.45
C GLN A 2 12.05 2.70 -11.37
N ARG A 3 11.63 2.01 -12.43
CA ARG A 3 10.66 2.52 -13.42
C ARG A 3 9.19 2.26 -13.06
N GLY A 4 8.93 1.56 -11.96
CA GLY A 4 7.60 1.13 -11.51
C GLY A 4 7.61 0.74 -10.03
N ILE A 5 6.53 0.16 -9.52
CA ILE A 5 6.46 -0.38 -8.15
C ILE A 5 7.34 -1.61 -7.93
N TYR A 6 7.57 -2.39 -8.99
CA TYR A 6 8.31 -3.65 -8.93
C TYR A 6 9.74 -3.51 -9.47
N PRO A 7 10.68 -4.35 -8.98
CA PRO A 7 10.47 -5.42 -7.99
C PRO A 7 10.65 -4.99 -6.53
N ARG A 8 11.03 -3.73 -6.24
CA ARG A 8 11.43 -3.32 -4.88
C ARG A 8 10.56 -2.19 -4.34
N HIS A 9 10.01 -2.44 -3.17
CA HIS A 9 9.45 -1.45 -2.25
C HIS A 9 9.43 -2.09 -0.86
N PHE A 10 9.25 -1.28 0.17
CA PHE A 10 9.08 -1.73 1.54
C PHE A 10 8.06 -0.85 2.23
N GLY A 11 7.64 -1.19 3.44
CA GLY A 11 6.80 -0.30 4.23
C GLY A 11 6.03 -1.05 5.29
N LEU A 12 4.82 -0.58 5.58
CA LEU A 12 4.04 -1.04 6.73
C LEU A 12 2.64 -1.47 6.31
N VAL A 13 2.16 -2.53 6.96
CA VAL A 13 0.75 -2.92 6.96
C VAL A 13 0.17 -2.50 8.32
N PHE A 14 -0.83 -1.62 8.28
CA PHE A 14 -1.57 -1.19 9.46
C PHE A 14 -2.67 -2.19 9.81
N THR A 15 -2.87 -2.41 11.11
CA THR A 15 -3.97 -3.23 11.64
C THR A 15 -5.25 -2.43 11.87
N SER A 16 -5.16 -1.09 11.86
CA SER A 16 -6.26 -0.15 12.08
C SER A 16 -6.41 0.77 10.87
N LEU A 17 -7.64 0.93 10.39
CA LEU A 17 -7.94 1.86 9.31
C LEU A 17 -7.69 3.31 9.75
N ALA A 18 -8.05 3.66 10.99
CA ALA A 18 -7.88 5.00 11.52
C ALA A 18 -6.40 5.42 11.56
N ASP A 19 -5.50 4.49 11.90
CA ASP A 19 -4.05 4.77 11.92
C ASP A 19 -3.49 4.99 10.51
N TRP A 20 -3.96 4.19 9.54
CA TRP A 20 -3.62 4.37 8.14
C TRP A 20 -4.13 5.71 7.60
N GLU A 21 -5.37 6.10 7.91
CA GLU A 21 -5.97 7.39 7.53
C GLU A 21 -5.25 8.57 8.20
N ALA A 22 -4.85 8.42 9.46
CA ALA A 22 -4.07 9.44 10.17
C ALA A 22 -2.67 9.63 9.56
N LEU A 23 -2.02 8.55 9.10
CA LEU A 23 -0.78 8.67 8.33
C LEU A 23 -1.04 9.40 7.01
N LEU A 24 -2.04 8.98 6.25
CA LEU A 24 -2.38 9.59 4.96
C LEU A 24 -2.66 11.09 5.08
N TYR A 25 -3.46 11.49 6.06
CA TYR A 25 -3.75 12.91 6.30
C TYR A 25 -2.46 13.69 6.58
N ARG A 26 -1.59 13.17 7.44
CA ARG A 26 -0.31 13.82 7.77
C ARG A 26 0.64 13.92 6.58
N THR A 27 0.68 12.92 5.69
CA THR A 27 1.54 12.96 4.50
C THR A 27 1.02 13.99 3.48
N GLN A 28 -0.30 14.13 3.34
CA GLN A 28 -0.93 15.17 2.52
C GLN A 28 -0.71 16.58 3.08
N GLN A 29 -0.89 16.79 4.39
CA GLN A 29 -0.63 18.08 5.04
C GLN A 29 0.82 18.54 4.90
N LYS A 30 1.76 17.59 4.94
CA LYS A 30 3.18 17.86 4.71
C LYS A 30 3.58 17.92 3.22
N GLN A 31 2.62 17.76 2.30
CA GLN A 31 2.84 17.79 0.86
C GLN A 31 3.96 16.84 0.41
N LEU A 32 4.02 15.65 1.03
CA LEU A 32 5.02 14.66 0.66
C LEU A 32 4.76 14.13 -0.76
N PRO A 33 5.81 13.78 -1.52
CA PRO A 33 5.66 13.26 -2.86
C PRO A 33 5.05 11.85 -2.85
N PHE A 34 3.84 11.74 -3.40
CA PHE A 34 3.19 10.47 -3.67
C PHE A 34 3.69 9.91 -5.01
N TYR A 35 4.22 8.69 -4.98
CA TYR A 35 4.49 7.93 -6.21
C TYR A 35 3.20 7.34 -6.77
N GLU A 36 2.35 6.81 -5.89
CA GLU A 36 0.97 6.46 -6.21
C GLU A 36 0.01 7.07 -5.19
N GLN A 37 -1.08 7.65 -5.72
CA GLN A 37 -2.16 8.20 -4.91
C GLN A 37 -2.91 7.10 -4.16
N PRO A 38 -3.55 7.43 -3.02
CA PRO A 38 -4.35 6.48 -2.26
C PRO A 38 -5.46 5.84 -3.11
N LYS A 39 -5.52 4.52 -3.10
CA LYS A 39 -6.53 3.74 -3.81
C LYS A 39 -6.92 2.49 -3.04
N THR A 40 -8.11 1.96 -3.34
CA THR A 40 -8.51 0.61 -2.93
C THR A 40 -8.15 -0.38 -4.04
N ARG A 41 -7.47 -1.46 -3.68
CA ARG A 41 -7.15 -2.58 -4.59
C ARG A 41 -8.02 -3.77 -4.26
N PHE A 42 -8.41 -4.51 -5.31
CA PHE A 42 -9.22 -5.73 -5.22
C PHE A 42 -10.54 -5.55 -4.44
N PRO A 43 -11.37 -4.55 -4.78
CA PRO A 43 -12.61 -4.29 -4.07
C PRO A 43 -13.52 -5.53 -4.05
N GLY A 44 -14.09 -5.84 -2.87
CA GLY A 44 -14.96 -6.98 -2.63
C GLY A 44 -14.26 -8.35 -2.51
N LYS A 45 -12.93 -8.42 -2.64
CA LYS A 45 -12.16 -9.66 -2.50
C LYS A 45 -11.59 -9.83 -1.09
N LEU A 46 -11.17 -11.05 -0.74
CA LEU A 46 -10.45 -11.29 0.53
C LEU A 46 -9.18 -10.42 0.61
N THR A 47 -8.49 -10.23 -0.52
CA THR A 47 -7.29 -9.40 -0.63
C THR A 47 -7.59 -7.91 -0.78
N GLU A 48 -8.82 -7.45 -0.55
CA GLU A 48 -9.14 -6.02 -0.56
C GLU A 48 -8.25 -5.27 0.43
N HIS A 49 -7.58 -4.24 -0.07
CA HIS A 49 -6.77 -3.37 0.77
C HIS A 49 -6.70 -1.95 0.22
N ARG A 50 -6.54 -0.99 1.12
CA ARG A 50 -6.16 0.39 0.79
C ARG A 50 -4.65 0.48 0.73
N THR A 51 -4.11 1.18 -0.27
CA THR A 51 -2.67 1.38 -0.44
C THR A 51 -2.36 2.76 -1.00
N PHE A 52 -1.20 3.30 -0.64
CA PHE A 52 -0.55 4.42 -1.33
C PHE A 52 0.98 4.23 -1.26
N PHE A 53 1.69 4.94 -2.13
CA PHE A 53 3.15 4.92 -2.16
C PHE A 53 3.72 6.32 -1.99
N LEU A 54 4.69 6.45 -1.10
CA LEU A 54 5.57 7.62 -1.04
C LEU A 54 6.89 7.32 -1.75
N GLN A 55 7.55 8.37 -2.25
CA GLN A 55 8.92 8.29 -2.74
C GLN A 55 9.84 9.14 -1.85
N ASP A 56 10.93 8.56 -1.34
CA ASP A 56 11.93 9.32 -0.60
C ASP A 56 12.92 10.05 -1.56
N PRO A 57 13.80 10.92 -1.04
CA PRO A 57 14.80 11.62 -1.87
C PRO A 57 15.80 10.71 -2.59
N PHE A 58 15.91 9.44 -2.20
CA PHE A 58 16.79 8.43 -2.78
C PHE A 58 16.05 7.49 -3.74
N TYR A 59 14.82 7.84 -4.12
CA TYR A 59 13.95 7.08 -5.01
C TYR A 59 13.52 5.71 -4.46
N ASN A 60 13.55 5.51 -3.14
CA ASN A 60 12.93 4.35 -2.51
C ASN A 60 11.42 4.52 -2.51
N LEU A 61 10.72 3.43 -2.84
CA LEU A 61 9.26 3.38 -2.81
C LEU A 61 8.81 2.77 -1.49
N MET A 62 8.00 3.53 -0.75
CA MET A 62 7.45 3.14 0.54
C MET A 62 5.95 2.91 0.43
N GLU A 63 5.50 1.67 0.62
CA GLU A 63 4.09 1.28 0.54
C GLU A 63 3.43 1.21 1.91
N PHE A 64 2.25 1.80 2.04
CA PHE A 64 1.47 1.75 3.27
C PHE A 64 0.11 1.13 3.01
N LYS A 65 -0.17 0.00 3.67
CA LYS A 65 -1.39 -0.79 3.43
C LYS A 65 -2.30 -0.85 4.65
N PHE A 66 -3.59 -1.02 4.37
CA PHE A 66 -4.57 -1.54 5.34
C PHE A 66 -5.44 -2.58 4.61
N TYR A 67 -5.48 -3.82 5.10
CA TYR A 67 -6.33 -4.87 4.55
C TYR A 67 -7.68 -4.89 5.26
N SER A 68 -8.77 -4.93 4.51
CA SER A 68 -10.13 -5.07 5.06
C SER A 68 -10.30 -6.42 5.79
N HIS A 69 -9.54 -7.44 5.38
CA HIS A 69 -9.50 -8.76 6.01
C HIS A 69 -8.07 -9.08 6.45
N SER A 70 -7.80 -9.09 7.76
CA SER A 70 -6.45 -9.34 8.29
C SER A 70 -5.88 -10.72 7.93
N SER A 71 -6.75 -11.70 7.72
CA SER A 71 -6.37 -13.04 7.24
C SER A 71 -5.66 -13.02 5.88
N ALA A 72 -5.87 -11.97 5.06
CA ALA A 72 -5.22 -11.83 3.76
C ALA A 72 -3.71 -11.53 3.84
N ILE A 73 -3.20 -11.06 4.98
CA ILE A 73 -1.80 -10.64 5.13
C ILE A 73 -0.85 -11.86 5.07
N PHE A 74 -1.20 -12.95 5.75
CA PHE A 74 -0.38 -14.17 5.83
C PHE A 74 -1.15 -15.49 5.60
N GLY A 75 -2.49 -15.45 5.61
CA GLY A 75 -3.34 -16.64 5.49
C GLY A 75 -3.68 -17.04 4.04
N GLY A 76 -3.54 -16.12 3.09
CA GLY A 76 -3.90 -16.34 1.68
C GLY A 76 -2.84 -17.08 0.85
N ARG A 77 -2.23 -18.15 1.36
CA ARG A 77 -1.14 -18.87 0.65
C ARG A 77 -1.54 -19.44 -0.71
N GLU A 78 -2.84 -19.68 -0.91
CA GLU A 78 -3.41 -20.23 -2.15
C GLU A 78 -3.97 -19.15 -3.09
N LEU A 79 -3.96 -17.87 -2.67
CA LEU A 79 -4.49 -16.77 -3.47
C LEU A 79 -3.40 -16.24 -4.41
N ALA A 80 -3.49 -16.59 -5.70
CA ALA A 80 -2.57 -16.14 -6.73
C ALA A 80 -2.74 -14.66 -7.14
N GLU A 81 -3.80 -13.99 -6.68
CA GLU A 81 -4.13 -12.61 -7.06
C GLU A 81 -3.44 -11.57 -6.16
N ILE A 82 -2.11 -11.55 -6.16
CA ILE A 82 -1.30 -10.58 -5.40
C ILE A 82 -0.35 -9.85 -6.36
N GLY A 83 -0.26 -8.52 -6.24
CA GLY A 83 0.55 -7.67 -7.14
C GLY A 83 -0.28 -7.02 -8.26
N ASP A 84 0.32 -6.10 -9.03
CA ASP A 84 -0.31 -5.54 -10.23
C ASP A 84 -0.22 -6.55 -11.37
N ARG A 85 -1.31 -6.68 -12.14
CA ARG A 85 -1.29 -7.44 -13.38
C ARG A 85 -0.56 -6.59 -14.41
N VAL A 86 0.54 -7.12 -14.95
CA VAL A 86 1.20 -6.56 -16.13
C VAL A 86 0.25 -6.64 -17.32
#